data_AF-A0A381SU69-F1
#
_entry.id   AF-A0A381SU69-F1
#
_cell.length_a   1.000
_cell.length_b   1.000
_cell.length_c   1.000
_cell.angle_alpha   90.00
_cell.angle_beta   90.00
_cell.angle_gamma   90.00
#
_symmetry.space_group_name_H-M   'P 1'
#
loop_
_entity.id
_entity.type
_entity.pdbx_description
1 polymer ?
#
loop_
_entity_poly.entity_id
_entity_poly.type
_entity_poly.pdbx_seq_one_letter_code
_entity_poly.pdbx_strand_id
1 'polypeptide(L)'
;MFKNYADVDTFATQEGWTKMSESKRLDLIKQKISEHNEFEVIHPTRSQEDGQVFIELTEELPASKRGIMLLSFEALLKENIDQGINVWHEPIDDKNKLRKLRGIVVKS
;
A
#
# COMPACT_ATOMS: atom_id res chain seq x y z
N MET A 1 -23.97 -19.76 7.37
CA MET A 1 -23.70 -18.53 8.16
C MET A 1 -22.20 -18.39 8.29
N PHE A 2 -21.61 -17.30 7.79
CA PHE A 2 -20.18 -17.05 7.92
C PHE A 2 -19.88 -16.75 9.39
N LYS A 3 -18.90 -17.45 9.99
CA LYS A 3 -18.40 -17.09 11.33
C LYS A 3 -17.35 -16.01 11.14
N ASN A 4 -17.62 -14.81 11.63
CA ASN A 4 -16.61 -13.76 11.75
C ASN A 4 -15.75 -14.08 12.99
N TYR A 5 -14.43 -14.08 12.82
CA TYR A 5 -13.46 -14.35 13.90
C TYR A 5 -12.77 -13.07 14.40
N ALA A 6 -13.09 -11.91 13.82
CA ALA A 6 -12.56 -10.64 14.28
C ALA A 6 -13.29 -10.20 15.56
N ASP A 7 -12.52 -9.80 16.57
CA ASP A 7 -13.05 -9.25 17.83
C ASP A 7 -13.47 -7.78 17.68
N VAL A 8 -13.00 -7.09 16.62
CA VAL A 8 -13.25 -5.68 16.37
C VAL A 8 -13.48 -5.49 14.87
N ASP A 9 -14.41 -4.61 14.52
CA ASP A 9 -14.62 -4.20 13.13
C ASP A 9 -13.40 -3.42 12.61
N THR A 10 -13.06 -3.64 11.35
CA THR A 10 -12.06 -2.82 10.65
C THR A 10 -12.55 -1.37 10.58
N PHE A 11 -11.66 -0.42 10.82
CA PHE A 11 -11.98 1.00 10.65
C PHE A 11 -12.40 1.28 9.21
N ALA A 12 -13.58 1.89 9.04
CA ALA A 12 -14.04 2.40 7.75
C ALA A 12 -13.43 3.78 7.49
N THR A 13 -13.25 4.11 6.22
CA THR A 13 -12.83 5.47 5.81
C THR A 13 -13.89 6.50 6.12
N GLN A 14 -13.44 7.71 6.45
CA GLN A 14 -14.32 8.83 6.80
C GLN A 14 -14.77 9.58 5.54
N GLU A 15 -15.83 10.40 5.67
CA GLU A 15 -16.36 11.20 4.57
C GLU A 15 -15.31 12.12 3.92
N GLY A 16 -14.32 12.57 4.71
CA GLY A 16 -13.23 13.40 4.22
C GLY A 16 -12.45 12.70 3.11
N TRP A 17 -12.10 11.42 3.31
CA TRP A 17 -11.38 10.61 2.34
C TRP A 17 -12.25 10.22 1.15
N THR A 18 -13.46 9.70 1.40
CA THR A 18 -14.35 9.17 0.34
C THR A 18 -14.79 10.25 -0.66
N LYS A 19 -14.95 11.49 -0.21
CA LYS A 19 -15.33 12.62 -1.11
C LYS A 19 -14.15 13.17 -1.92
N MET A 20 -12.92 12.75 -1.67
CA MET A 20 -11.76 13.19 -2.44
C MET A 20 -11.62 12.38 -3.74
N SER A 21 -11.27 13.07 -4.82
CA SER A 21 -10.80 12.40 -6.03
C SER A 21 -9.51 11.62 -5.72
N GLU A 22 -9.29 10.54 -6.46
CA GLU A 22 -8.07 9.75 -6.34
C GLU A 22 -6.81 10.61 -6.51
N SER A 23 -6.82 11.58 -7.44
CA SER A 23 -5.68 12.49 -7.62
C SER A 23 -5.35 13.27 -6.35
N LYS A 24 -6.35 13.83 -5.67
CA LYS A 24 -6.16 14.57 -4.41
C LYS A 24 -5.67 13.67 -3.29
N ARG A 25 -6.17 12.44 -3.21
CA ARG A 25 -5.70 11.44 -2.25
C ARG A 25 -4.23 11.11 -2.49
N LEU A 26 -3.83 10.88 -3.75
CA LEU A 26 -2.44 10.66 -4.11
C LEU A 26 -1.55 11.87 -3.84
N ASP A 27 -2.03 13.09 -4.08
CA ASP A 27 -1.27 14.32 -3.78
C ASP A 27 -1.01 14.47 -2.28
N LEU A 28 -2.01 14.19 -1.42
CA LEU A 28 -1.85 14.18 0.04
C LEU A 28 -0.84 13.12 0.48
N ILE A 29 -0.91 11.91 -0.07
CA ILE A 29 0.05 10.84 0.25
C ILE A 29 1.46 11.26 -0.18
N LYS A 30 1.64 11.80 -1.38
CA LYS A 30 2.94 12.28 -1.89
C LYS A 30 3.50 13.40 -1.02
N GLN A 31 2.64 14.31 -0.55
CA GLN A 31 3.05 15.33 0.40
C GLN A 31 3.61 14.70 1.68
N LYS A 32 2.93 13.69 2.25
CA LYS A 32 3.42 12.97 3.44
C LYS A 32 4.73 12.23 3.20
N ILE A 33 4.93 11.68 2.01
CA ILE A 33 6.24 11.09 1.64
C ILE A 33 7.32 12.18 1.59
N SER A 34 7.04 13.35 1.01
CA SER A 34 8.03 14.44 0.92
C SER A 34 8.41 15.06 2.27
N GLU A 35 7.55 14.92 3.28
CA GLU A 35 7.81 15.37 4.66
C GLU A 35 8.74 14.39 5.42
N HIS A 36 8.96 13.17 4.89
CA HIS A 36 9.61 12.05 5.58
C HIS A 36 10.58 11.29 4.65
N ASN A 37 11.87 11.62 4.73
CA ASN A 37 12.92 11.04 3.88
C ASN A 37 12.98 9.50 3.92
N GLU A 38 12.61 8.88 5.04
CA GLU A 38 12.59 7.43 5.19
C GLU A 38 11.60 6.71 4.24
N PHE A 39 10.64 7.43 3.66
CA PHE A 39 9.64 6.90 2.73
C PHE A 39 9.89 7.28 1.27
N GLU A 40 11.02 7.93 0.94
CA GLU A 40 11.33 8.39 -0.43
C GLU A 40 11.31 7.27 -1.49
N VAL A 41 11.60 6.03 -1.06
CA VAL A 41 11.56 4.82 -1.91
C VAL A 41 10.15 4.33 -2.23
N ILE A 42 9.12 4.92 -1.62
CA ILE A 42 7.71 4.55 -1.82
C ILE A 42 7.12 5.39 -2.95
N HIS A 43 6.55 4.72 -3.95
CA HIS A 43 5.81 5.34 -5.04
C HIS A 43 4.33 4.98 -4.99
N PRO A 44 3.43 5.91 -4.61
CA PRO A 44 1.98 5.66 -4.64
C PRO A 44 1.45 5.55 -6.07
N THR A 45 0.82 4.44 -6.41
CA THR A 45 0.31 4.15 -7.77
C THR A 45 -1.17 4.45 -7.91
N ARG A 46 -1.98 4.04 -6.94
CA ARG A 46 -3.44 4.24 -6.92
C ARG A 46 -3.99 4.34 -5.50
N SER A 47 -5.17 4.92 -5.38
CA SER A 47 -5.92 4.92 -4.11
C SER A 47 -7.41 4.73 -4.32
N GLN A 48 -8.07 4.05 -3.39
CA GLN A 48 -9.50 3.74 -3.43
C GLN A 48 -10.27 4.40 -2.29
N GLU A 49 -11.57 4.61 -2.49
CA GLU A 49 -12.45 5.31 -1.54
C GLU A 49 -12.61 4.52 -0.24
N ASP A 50 -12.45 3.20 -0.30
CA ASP A 50 -12.49 2.30 0.85
C ASP A 50 -11.18 2.26 1.67
N GLY A 51 -10.20 3.11 1.31
CA GLY A 51 -8.97 3.30 2.06
C GLY A 51 -7.80 2.47 1.55
N GLN A 52 -7.99 1.65 0.51
CA GLN A 52 -6.86 0.91 -0.06
C GLN A 52 -5.90 1.87 -0.80
N VAL A 53 -4.66 1.92 -0.36
CA VAL A 53 -3.58 2.69 -0.99
C VAL A 53 -2.55 1.70 -1.52
N PHE A 54 -2.27 1.78 -2.82
CA PHE A 54 -1.32 0.88 -3.45
C PHE A 54 -0.03 1.61 -3.76
N ILE A 55 1.08 0.91 -3.52
CA ILE A 55 2.42 1.46 -3.64
C ILE A 55 3.35 0.48 -4.33
N GLU A 56 4.32 1.03 -5.05
CA GLU A 56 5.50 0.33 -5.54
C GLU A 56 6.72 0.81 -4.75
N LEU A 57 7.76 -0.03 -4.70
CA LEU A 57 9.07 0.37 -4.19
C LEU A 57 10.00 0.62 -5.38
N THR A 58 10.62 1.79 -5.40
CA THR A 58 11.56 2.19 -6.47
C THR A 58 12.89 1.44 -6.38
N GLU A 59 13.18 0.86 -5.22
CA GLU A 59 14.42 0.14 -4.93
C GLU A 59 14.16 -1.20 -4.21
N GLU A 60 15.08 -2.16 -4.37
CA GLU A 60 15.01 -3.42 -3.65
C GLU A 60 15.38 -3.23 -2.17
N LEU A 61 14.41 -3.45 -1.28
CA LEU A 61 14.64 -3.45 0.17
C LEU A 61 14.77 -4.87 0.72
N PRO A 62 15.70 -5.12 1.66
CA PRO A 62 15.75 -6.37 2.41
C PRO A 62 14.41 -6.69 3.07
N ALA A 63 14.01 -7.97 3.05
CA ALA A 63 12.72 -8.40 3.61
C ALA A 63 12.52 -7.99 5.07
N SER A 64 13.59 -7.99 5.87
CA SER A 64 13.59 -7.60 7.28
C SER A 64 13.28 -6.11 7.51
N LYS A 65 13.66 -5.23 6.58
CA LYS A 65 13.42 -3.79 6.67
C LYS A 65 12.10 -3.38 6.04
N ARG A 66 11.72 -4.04 4.93
CA ARG A 66 10.53 -3.72 4.15
C ARG A 66 9.25 -3.81 4.98
N GLY A 67 9.07 -4.87 5.76
CA GLY A 67 7.86 -5.05 6.57
C GLY A 67 7.67 -3.92 7.59
N ILE A 68 8.74 -3.56 8.30
CA ILE A 68 8.69 -2.48 9.30
C ILE A 68 8.38 -1.14 8.64
N MET A 69 9.08 -0.82 7.54
CA MET A 69 8.86 0.44 6.82
C MET A 69 7.42 0.59 6.31
N LEU A 70 6.83 -0.46 5.74
CA LEU A 70 5.45 -0.43 5.24
C LEU A 70 4.43 -0.25 6.38
N LEU A 71 4.64 -0.90 7.52
CA LEU A 71 3.79 -0.73 8.70
C LEU A 71 3.91 0.68 9.28
N SER A 72 5.13 1.23 9.35
CA SER A 72 5.36 2.61 9.79
C SER A 72 4.72 3.63 8.86
N PHE A 73 4.80 3.39 7.54
CA PHE A 73 4.14 4.23 6.55
C PHE A 73 2.62 4.18 6.68
N GLU A 74 2.03 2.99 6.84
CA GLU A 74 0.59 2.87 7.07
C GLU A 74 0.16 3.59 8.35
N ALA A 75 0.90 3.45 9.45
CA ALA A 75 0.63 4.16 10.70
C ALA A 75 0.65 5.68 10.50
N LEU A 76 1.65 6.21 9.78
CA LEU A 76 1.73 7.63 9.44
C LEU A 76 0.47 8.11 8.71
N LEU A 77 0.02 7.38 7.68
CA LEU A 77 -1.19 7.75 6.93
C LEU A 77 -2.45 7.69 7.80
N LYS A 78 -2.56 6.67 8.66
CA LYS A 78 -3.69 6.54 9.61
C LYS A 78 -3.77 7.69 10.60
N GLU A 79 -2.63 8.12 11.13
CA GLU A 79 -2.56 9.21 12.11
C GLU A 79 -2.80 10.59 11.47
N ASN A 80 -2.41 10.78 10.21
CA ASN A 80 -2.38 12.11 9.59
C ASN A 80 -3.46 12.35 8.53
N ILE A 81 -4.07 11.30 8.00
CA ILE A 81 -5.04 11.42 6.90
C ILE A 81 -6.36 10.76 7.28
N ASP A 82 -6.38 9.43 7.40
CA ASP A 82 -7.60 8.68 7.70
C ASP A 82 -7.27 7.29 8.28
N GLN A 83 -7.88 6.96 9.41
CA GLN A 83 -7.65 5.72 10.14
C GLN A 83 -8.05 4.45 9.35
N GLY A 84 -8.94 4.57 8.36
CA GLY A 84 -9.38 3.48 7.49
C GLY A 84 -8.41 3.13 6.36
N ILE A 85 -7.30 3.87 6.20
CA ILE A 85 -6.31 3.61 5.14
C ILE A 85 -5.58 2.29 5.40
N ASN A 86 -5.35 1.48 4.36
CA ASN A 86 -4.46 0.31 4.43
C ASN A 86 -3.51 0.30 3.24
N VAL A 87 -2.25 -0.08 3.46
CA VAL A 87 -1.20 0.00 2.45
C VAL A 87 -0.95 -1.36 1.80
N TRP A 88 -0.98 -1.38 0.47
CA TRP A 88 -0.75 -2.56 -0.36
C TRP A 88 0.49 -2.38 -1.23
N HIS A 89 1.51 -3.18 -0.96
CA HIS A 89 2.70 -3.24 -1.80
C HIS A 89 2.42 -4.09 -3.05
N GLU A 90 2.51 -3.47 -4.22
CA GLU A 90 2.32 -4.14 -5.49
C GLU A 90 3.54 -5.00 -5.85
N PRO A 91 3.34 -6.25 -6.29
CA PRO A 91 4.45 -7.03 -6.79
C PRO A 91 4.94 -6.44 -8.11
N ILE A 92 6.26 -6.25 -8.25
CA ILE A 92 6.89 -5.95 -9.54
C ILE A 92 6.50 -7.08 -10.50
N ASP A 93 5.76 -6.74 -11.56
CA ASP A 93 5.06 -7.68 -12.45
C ASP A 93 6.00 -8.44 -13.40
N ASP A 94 7.08 -9.02 -12.89
CA ASP A 94 7.87 -9.98 -13.65
C ASP A 94 7.31 -11.39 -13.44
N LYS A 95 6.11 -11.61 -13.99
CA LYS A 95 5.49 -12.94 -14.09
C LYS A 95 6.45 -13.95 -14.72
N ASN A 96 7.37 -13.51 -15.58
CA ASN A 96 8.38 -14.38 -16.18
C ASN A 96 9.46 -14.81 -15.19
N LYS A 97 9.94 -13.90 -14.30
CA LYS A 97 10.81 -14.27 -13.17
C LYS A 97 10.11 -15.26 -12.21
N LEU A 98 8.86 -15.02 -11.84
CA LEU A 98 8.11 -15.93 -10.95
C LEU A 98 7.90 -17.32 -11.58
N ARG A 99 7.62 -17.38 -12.87
CA ARG A 99 7.51 -18.66 -13.62
C ARG A 99 8.86 -19.39 -13.67
N LYS A 100 9.95 -18.66 -13.92
CA LYS A 100 11.31 -19.20 -13.96
C LYS A 100 11.76 -19.73 -12.60
N LEU A 101 11.44 -19.03 -11.51
CA LEU A 101 11.68 -19.49 -10.13
C LEU A 101 10.91 -20.77 -9.78
N ARG A 102 9.77 -21.01 -10.43
CA ARG A 102 8.96 -22.23 -10.30
C ARG A 102 9.34 -23.33 -11.30
N GLY A 103 10.39 -23.13 -12.11
CA GLY A 103 10.86 -24.11 -13.09
C GLY A 103 9.95 -24.27 -14.32
N ILE A 104 9.03 -23.34 -14.57
CA ILE A 104 8.10 -23.40 -15.70
C ILE A 104 8.76 -22.75 -16.92
N VAL A 105 8.97 -23.53 -17.99
CA VAL A 105 9.46 -23.06 -19.29
C VAL A 105 8.31 -23.13 -20.29
N VAL A 106 7.83 -21.99 -20.77
CA VAL A 106 6.84 -21.95 -21.86
C VAL A 106 7.60 -22.14 -23.17
N LYS A 107 7.39 -23.27 -23.85
CA LYS A 107 7.87 -23.45 -25.21
C LYS A 107 6.88 -22.78 -26.16
N SER A 108 7.41 -21.94 -27.05
CA SER A 108 6.72 -21.39 -28.22
C SER A 108 6.36 -22.50 -29.20
#